data_AF-A0A5Q3L9L0-F1
#
_entry.id   AF-A0A5Q3L9L0-F1
#
_cell.length_a   1.000
_cell.length_b   1.000
_cell.length_c   1.000
_cell.angle_alpha   90.00
_cell.angle_beta   90.00
_cell.angle_gamma   90.00
#
_symmetry.space_group_name_H-M   'P 1'
#
loop_
_entity.id
_entity.type
_entity.pdbx_description
1 polymer ?
#
loop_
_entity_poly.entity_id
_entity_poly.type
_entity_poly.pdbx_seq_one_letter_code
_entity_poly.pdbx_strand_id
1 'polypeptide(L)'
;MANTLDVYRDWLNIPDSEQRPLNHYQLLRLPKFEDDTAKIRKHYRKLNAHVRKYSSGKYAKESQNLLNELAKSMLCLTDAKRKKDYDEQMGRKDGKSVRLRTLEELLVNRHLIESPKLKRAQHLARAVGIELHEALIQQKALDPSRIAQNYAESLGLSYIDLGDLELTERVLKKVPAFLARQHSCVPVLVDEGQLVLASPKVLRPEVEDQFRIKAGMPVRLAICTRQNVDDVIEDHYTKEQAQKEMGLKTSMMRAIPADGEGDAEGSAKDTLTPQQRREAFKRRAQVAFVAFAVTTFVCIVVLNLPFEYGAMGYAMGVGAGIGLGVLAFGLMTVLKL
;
A
#
# COMPACT_ATOMS: atom_id res chain seq x y z
N MET A 1 -16.70 8.67 -44.29
CA MET A 1 -16.17 9.21 -43.02
C MET A 1 -15.66 8.03 -42.21
N ALA A 2 -14.40 8.05 -41.77
CA ALA A 2 -13.85 6.94 -41.00
C ALA A 2 -14.70 6.77 -39.74
N ASN A 3 -15.37 5.62 -39.61
CA ASN A 3 -16.19 5.30 -38.45
C ASN A 3 -15.23 5.10 -37.27
N THR A 4 -14.91 6.19 -36.55
CA THR A 4 -14.09 6.19 -35.35
C THR A 4 -14.84 5.35 -34.31
N LEU A 5 -14.27 4.19 -33.97
CA LEU A 5 -14.82 3.30 -32.94
C LEU A 5 -15.00 4.09 -31.65
N ASP A 6 -16.21 4.08 -31.12
CA ASP A 6 -16.49 4.61 -29.79
C ASP A 6 -16.69 3.41 -28.85
N VAL A 7 -15.69 3.12 -28.02
CA VAL A 7 -15.71 1.95 -27.13
C VAL A 7 -16.87 1.98 -26.13
N TYR A 8 -17.37 3.17 -25.77
CA TYR A 8 -18.46 3.31 -24.81
C TYR A 8 -19.80 3.05 -25.46
N ARG A 9 -20.03 3.60 -26.66
CA ARG A 9 -21.26 3.35 -27.41
C ARG A 9 -21.29 1.95 -28.00
N ASP A 10 -20.21 1.56 -28.68
CA ASP A 10 -20.20 0.39 -29.54
C ASP A 10 -20.00 -0.93 -28.75
N TRP A 11 -19.37 -0.88 -27.56
CA TRP A 11 -19.21 -2.07 -26.69
C TRP A 11 -19.98 -1.96 -25.39
N LEU A 12 -19.98 -0.80 -24.75
CA LEU A 12 -20.70 -0.61 -23.48
C LEU A 12 -22.14 -0.13 -23.67
N ASN A 13 -22.64 0.06 -24.88
CA ASN A 13 -24.00 0.55 -25.16
C ASN A 13 -24.36 1.79 -24.31
N ILE A 14 -23.37 2.65 -24.03
CA ILE A 14 -23.57 3.91 -23.32
C ILE A 14 -23.84 4.98 -24.38
N PRO A 15 -25.01 5.65 -24.34
CA PRO A 15 -25.38 6.61 -25.38
C PRO A 15 -24.48 7.85 -25.35
N ASP A 16 -24.27 8.46 -26.52
CA ASP A 16 -23.42 9.64 -26.70
C ASP A 16 -23.91 10.88 -25.94
N SER A 17 -25.17 10.86 -25.45
CA SER A 17 -25.78 11.92 -24.63
C SER A 17 -25.30 11.95 -23.18
N GLU A 18 -24.54 10.95 -22.71
CA GLU A 18 -23.93 11.02 -21.38
C GLU A 18 -22.76 12.02 -21.37
N GLN A 19 -22.78 12.98 -20.43
CA GLN A 19 -21.69 13.94 -20.25
C GLN A 19 -20.36 13.20 -20.03
N ARG A 20 -19.40 13.46 -20.92
CA ARG A 20 -18.04 12.91 -20.87
C ARG A 20 -17.08 13.89 -20.21
N PRO A 21 -16.07 13.43 -19.44
CA PRO A 21 -15.74 12.03 -19.17
C PRO A 21 -16.74 11.32 -18.23
N LEU A 22 -16.94 10.02 -18.44
CA LEU A 22 -17.81 9.20 -17.59
C LEU A 22 -17.21 9.07 -16.19
N ASN A 23 -18.06 9.13 -15.17
CA ASN A 23 -17.63 8.83 -13.80
C ASN A 23 -17.52 7.31 -13.55
N HIS A 24 -16.87 6.90 -12.46
CA HIS A 24 -16.64 5.48 -12.14
C HIS A 24 -17.94 4.68 -11.98
N TYR A 25 -19.01 5.31 -11.47
CA TYR A 25 -20.32 4.68 -11.32
C TYR A 25 -20.98 4.41 -12.66
N GLN A 26 -20.98 5.39 -13.56
CA GLN A 26 -21.51 5.26 -14.92
C GLN A 26 -20.74 4.18 -15.70
N LEU A 27 -19.41 4.20 -15.62
CA LEU A 27 -18.57 3.24 -16.33
C LEU A 27 -18.87 1.80 -15.91
N LEU A 28 -19.08 1.56 -14.61
CA LEU A 28 -19.46 0.24 -14.08
C LEU A 28 -20.97 -0.06 -14.14
N ARG A 29 -21.79 0.84 -14.70
CA ARG A 29 -23.25 0.75 -14.75
C ARG A 29 -23.88 0.54 -13.37
N LEU A 30 -23.47 1.36 -12.43
CA LEU A 30 -23.92 1.35 -11.04
C LEU A 30 -24.70 2.63 -10.72
N PRO A 31 -25.66 2.56 -9.76
CA PRO A 31 -26.24 3.78 -9.22
C PRO A 31 -25.16 4.61 -8.53
N LYS A 32 -25.34 5.94 -8.55
CA LYS A 32 -24.44 6.86 -7.83
C LYS A 32 -24.40 6.48 -6.35
N PHE A 33 -23.21 6.54 -5.76
CA PHE A 33 -22.96 6.22 -4.36
C PHE A 33 -23.31 4.78 -3.94
N GLU A 34 -23.26 3.82 -4.88
CA GLU A 34 -23.34 2.40 -4.53
C GLU A 34 -22.29 2.04 -3.47
N ASP A 35 -22.72 1.37 -2.40
CA ASP A 35 -21.89 1.01 -1.24
C ASP A 35 -21.61 -0.50 -1.18
N ASP A 36 -22.38 -1.34 -1.88
CA ASP A 36 -22.16 -2.78 -1.90
C ASP A 36 -20.94 -3.14 -2.80
N THR A 37 -19.81 -3.44 -2.14
CA THR A 37 -18.56 -3.86 -2.79
C THR A 37 -18.71 -5.16 -3.58
N ALA A 38 -19.61 -6.06 -3.19
CA ALA A 38 -19.87 -7.30 -3.93
C ALA A 38 -20.62 -7.00 -5.23
N LYS A 39 -21.57 -6.07 -5.20
CA LYS A 39 -22.28 -5.59 -6.39
C LYS A 39 -21.35 -4.86 -7.35
N ILE A 40 -20.47 -3.98 -6.84
CA ILE A 40 -19.45 -3.29 -7.65
C ILE A 40 -18.58 -4.30 -8.41
N ARG A 41 -18.02 -5.29 -7.70
CA ARG A 41 -17.17 -6.33 -8.32
C ARG A 41 -17.92 -7.19 -9.32
N LYS A 42 -19.18 -7.53 -9.04
CA LYS A 42 -20.03 -8.31 -9.96
C LYS A 42 -20.22 -7.57 -11.28
N HIS A 43 -20.50 -6.27 -11.22
CA HIS A 43 -20.64 -5.43 -12.41
C HIS A 43 -19.33 -5.31 -13.19
N TYR A 44 -18.22 -5.03 -12.48
CA TYR A 44 -16.89 -5.02 -13.08
C TYR A 44 -16.59 -6.33 -13.82
N ARG A 45 -16.74 -7.50 -13.18
CA ARG A 45 -16.47 -8.81 -13.81
C ARG A 45 -17.29 -9.02 -15.08
N LYS A 46 -18.57 -8.66 -15.06
CA LYS A 46 -19.46 -8.79 -16.23
C LYS A 46 -18.99 -7.91 -17.39
N LEU A 47 -18.65 -6.65 -17.13
CA LEU A 47 -18.18 -5.71 -18.16
C LEU A 47 -16.79 -6.09 -18.67
N ASN A 48 -15.88 -6.42 -17.77
CA ASN A 48 -14.52 -6.86 -18.06
C ASN A 48 -14.51 -8.11 -18.95
N ALA A 49 -15.31 -9.13 -18.62
CA ALA A 49 -15.46 -10.33 -19.45
C ALA A 49 -16.07 -10.03 -20.84
N HIS A 50 -16.92 -8.99 -20.95
CA HIS A 50 -17.45 -8.56 -22.23
C HIS A 50 -16.38 -7.87 -23.08
N VAL A 51 -15.66 -6.90 -22.52
CA VAL A 51 -14.63 -6.11 -23.23
C VAL A 51 -13.45 -6.99 -23.66
N ARG A 52 -13.10 -8.01 -22.85
CA ARG A 52 -12.08 -9.01 -23.20
C ARG A 52 -12.33 -9.75 -24.50
N LYS A 53 -13.58 -9.83 -24.99
CA LYS A 53 -13.88 -10.42 -26.31
C LYS A 53 -13.29 -9.61 -27.47
N TYR A 54 -12.93 -8.35 -27.22
CA TYR A 54 -12.32 -7.43 -28.18
C TYR A 54 -10.82 -7.21 -27.92
N SER A 55 -10.20 -7.99 -27.02
CA SER A 55 -8.78 -7.87 -26.64
C SER A 55 -7.81 -8.22 -27.79
N SER A 56 -8.28 -8.96 -28.81
CA SER A 56 -7.51 -9.33 -29.99
C SER A 56 -7.94 -8.56 -31.24
N GLY A 57 -7.00 -8.37 -32.17
CA GLY A 57 -7.28 -7.81 -33.50
C GLY A 57 -7.06 -6.30 -33.59
N LYS A 58 -7.77 -5.65 -34.51
CA LYS A 58 -7.56 -4.23 -34.87
C LYS A 58 -7.75 -3.25 -33.70
N TYR A 59 -8.59 -3.59 -32.73
CA TYR A 59 -8.95 -2.73 -31.60
C TYR A 59 -8.38 -3.18 -30.25
N ALA A 60 -7.31 -3.99 -30.29
CA ALA A 60 -6.68 -4.54 -29.08
C ALA A 60 -6.22 -3.44 -28.11
N LYS A 61 -5.69 -2.34 -28.63
CA LYS A 61 -5.22 -1.21 -27.82
C LYS A 61 -6.37 -0.49 -27.13
N GLU A 62 -7.46 -0.26 -27.85
CA GLU A 62 -8.68 0.36 -27.35
C GLU A 62 -9.35 -0.51 -26.27
N SER A 63 -9.41 -1.83 -26.49
CA SER A 63 -9.89 -2.78 -25.49
C SER A 63 -9.03 -2.77 -24.23
N GLN A 64 -7.71 -2.84 -24.37
CA GLN A 64 -6.78 -2.78 -23.24
C GLN A 64 -6.94 -1.49 -22.43
N ASN A 65 -7.13 -0.34 -23.10
CA ASN A 65 -7.37 0.94 -22.43
C ASN A 65 -8.67 0.91 -21.63
N LEU A 66 -9.76 0.42 -22.21
CA LEU A 66 -11.05 0.33 -21.52
C LEU A 66 -11.00 -0.65 -20.33
N LEU A 67 -10.33 -1.80 -20.48
CA LEU A 67 -10.13 -2.75 -19.37
C LEU A 67 -9.36 -2.11 -18.21
N ASN A 68 -8.34 -1.30 -18.52
CA ASN A 68 -7.61 -0.54 -17.51
C ASN A 68 -8.49 0.50 -16.80
N GLU A 69 -9.36 1.19 -17.52
CA GLU A 69 -10.32 2.15 -16.93
C GLU A 69 -11.37 1.47 -16.04
N LEU A 70 -11.88 0.30 -16.47
CA LEU A 70 -12.79 -0.52 -15.67
C LEU A 70 -12.12 -0.99 -14.38
N ALA A 71 -10.87 -1.45 -14.47
CA ALA A 71 -10.08 -1.88 -13.31
C ALA A 71 -9.83 -0.72 -12.33
N LYS A 72 -9.42 0.45 -12.82
CA LYS A 72 -9.23 1.65 -11.99
C LYS A 72 -10.51 2.08 -11.28
N SER A 73 -11.64 2.05 -12.00
CA SER A 73 -12.95 2.39 -11.43
C SER A 73 -13.35 1.42 -10.32
N MET A 74 -13.18 0.11 -10.54
CA MET A 74 -13.44 -0.90 -9.52
C MET A 74 -12.52 -0.75 -8.30
N LEU A 75 -11.23 -0.47 -8.52
CA LEU A 75 -10.27 -0.24 -7.44
C LEU A 75 -10.53 1.02 -6.65
N CYS A 76 -11.03 2.08 -7.29
CA CYS A 76 -11.41 3.30 -6.59
C CYS A 76 -12.64 3.05 -5.71
N LEU A 77 -13.68 2.42 -6.28
CA LEU A 77 -14.97 2.25 -5.61
C LEU A 77 -15.00 1.13 -4.55
N THR A 78 -13.99 0.26 -4.50
CA THR A 78 -13.88 -0.81 -3.49
C THR A 78 -12.86 -0.53 -2.39
N ASP A 79 -12.03 0.49 -2.56
CA ASP A 79 -11.11 0.98 -1.53
C ASP A 79 -11.87 1.98 -0.65
N ALA A 80 -11.92 1.74 0.65
CA ALA A 80 -12.75 2.52 1.56
C ALA A 80 -12.33 3.99 1.62
N LYS A 81 -11.03 4.26 1.55
CA LYS A 81 -10.49 5.63 1.60
C LYS A 81 -10.74 6.34 0.27
N ARG A 82 -10.38 5.71 -0.85
CA ARG A 82 -10.53 6.34 -2.18
C ARG A 82 -11.99 6.54 -2.55
N LYS A 83 -12.87 5.58 -2.25
CA LYS A 83 -14.30 5.72 -2.47
C LYS A 83 -14.85 6.91 -1.69
N LYS A 84 -14.43 7.09 -0.44
CA LYS A 84 -14.84 8.25 0.36
C LYS A 84 -14.40 9.56 -0.29
N ASP A 85 -13.12 9.68 -0.63
CA ASP A 85 -12.56 10.89 -1.25
C ASP A 85 -13.26 11.18 -2.60
N TYR A 86 -13.55 10.14 -3.39
CA TYR A 86 -14.25 10.24 -4.67
C TYR A 86 -15.72 10.63 -4.51
N ASP A 87 -16.43 10.02 -3.56
CA ASP A 87 -17.82 10.31 -3.26
C ASP A 87 -18.01 11.75 -2.77
N GLU A 88 -17.08 12.23 -1.95
CA GLU A 88 -17.05 13.63 -1.49
C GLU A 88 -16.87 14.61 -2.66
N GLN A 89 -15.95 14.32 -3.59
CA GLN A 89 -15.79 15.11 -4.82
C GLN A 89 -17.05 15.11 -5.70
N MET A 90 -17.79 14.01 -5.70
CA MET A 90 -19.06 13.86 -6.42
C MET A 90 -20.26 14.44 -5.67
N GLY A 91 -20.05 15.07 -4.51
CA GLY A 91 -21.07 15.79 -3.74
C GLY A 91 -21.86 14.95 -2.75
N ARG A 92 -21.36 13.77 -2.34
CA ARG A 92 -21.97 12.98 -1.27
C ARG A 92 -21.89 13.72 0.06
N LYS A 93 -23.03 14.21 0.54
CA LYS A 93 -23.14 14.94 1.82
C LYS A 93 -23.23 14.01 3.02
N ASP A 94 -23.73 12.79 2.80
CA ASP A 94 -23.86 11.76 3.82
C ASP A 94 -22.50 11.11 4.04
N GLY A 95 -21.65 11.78 4.81
CA GLY A 95 -20.38 11.27 5.32
C GLY A 95 -20.58 10.12 6.31
N LYS A 96 -21.40 9.11 5.98
CA LYS A 96 -21.40 7.84 6.68
C LYS A 96 -20.01 7.25 6.47
N SER A 97 -19.11 7.49 7.43
CA SER A 97 -17.88 6.72 7.52
C SER A 97 -18.32 5.27 7.57
N VAL A 98 -18.07 4.51 6.50
CA VAL A 98 -18.30 3.07 6.51
C VAL A 98 -17.40 2.54 7.62
N ARG A 99 -18.00 2.24 8.78
CA ARG A 99 -17.26 1.67 9.89
C ARG A 99 -16.73 0.35 9.39
N LEU A 100 -15.40 0.26 9.25
CA LEU A 100 -14.75 -0.99 8.91
C LEU A 100 -15.14 -2.01 9.98
N ARG A 101 -15.78 -3.08 9.51
CA ARG A 101 -16.19 -4.22 10.34
C ARG A 101 -15.02 -5.17 10.41
N THR A 102 -14.91 -5.89 11.53
CA THR A 102 -13.91 -6.95 11.63
C THR A 102 -14.23 -8.06 10.63
N LEU A 103 -13.22 -8.84 10.25
CA LEU A 103 -13.42 -9.99 9.36
C LEU A 103 -14.51 -10.93 9.91
N GLU A 104 -14.51 -11.17 11.21
CA GLU A 104 -15.47 -12.02 11.91
C GLU A 104 -16.90 -11.51 11.74
N GLU A 105 -17.12 -10.22 12.00
CA GLU A 105 -18.42 -9.57 11.83
C GLU A 105 -18.89 -9.66 10.38
N LEU A 106 -18.00 -9.45 9.40
CA LEU A 106 -18.37 -9.55 7.98
C LEU A 106 -18.79 -10.96 7.60
N LEU A 107 -18.06 -11.98 8.04
CA LEU A 107 -18.36 -13.37 7.72
C LEU A 107 -19.68 -13.85 8.36
N VAL A 108 -19.95 -13.44 9.60
CA VAL A 108 -21.18 -13.80 10.31
C VAL A 108 -22.38 -13.04 9.75
N ASN A 109 -22.28 -11.72 9.55
CA ASN A 109 -23.38 -10.90 9.04
C ASN A 109 -23.81 -11.29 7.62
N ARG A 110 -22.89 -11.83 6.82
CA ARG A 110 -23.16 -12.32 5.47
C ARG A 110 -23.58 -13.78 5.42
N HIS A 111 -23.73 -14.44 6.59
CA HIS A 111 -24.04 -15.86 6.71
C HIS A 111 -23.08 -16.76 5.92
N LEU A 112 -21.81 -16.35 5.77
CA LEU A 112 -20.81 -17.11 5.02
C LEU A 112 -20.17 -18.23 5.85
N ILE A 113 -20.21 -18.10 7.18
CA ILE A 113 -19.68 -19.10 8.11
C ILE A 113 -20.60 -19.26 9.31
N GLU A 114 -20.74 -20.50 9.76
CA GLU A 114 -21.44 -20.83 11.00
C GLU A 114 -20.56 -20.53 12.22
N SER A 115 -21.16 -20.05 13.31
CA SER A 115 -20.48 -19.77 14.59
C SER A 115 -19.56 -20.88 15.11
N PRO A 116 -19.92 -22.19 15.09
CA PRO A 116 -19.01 -23.26 15.54
C PRO A 116 -17.73 -23.36 14.69
N LYS A 117 -17.84 -23.20 13.37
CA LYS A 117 -16.67 -23.23 12.46
C LYS A 117 -15.75 -22.04 12.72
N LEU A 118 -16.33 -20.85 12.94
CA LEU A 118 -15.56 -19.66 13.28
C LEU A 118 -14.80 -19.82 14.61
N LYS A 119 -15.45 -20.36 15.66
CA LYS A 119 -14.80 -20.61 16.96
C LYS A 119 -13.62 -21.58 16.83
N ARG A 120 -13.78 -22.65 16.05
CA ARG A 120 -12.67 -23.59 15.77
C ARG A 120 -11.50 -22.89 15.07
N ALA A 121 -11.77 -22.02 14.11
CA ALA A 121 -10.74 -21.24 13.43
C ALA A 121 -10.01 -20.28 14.38
N GLN A 122 -10.74 -19.59 15.26
CA GLN A 122 -10.16 -18.73 16.29
C GLN A 122 -9.28 -19.49 17.30
N HIS A 123 -9.69 -20.69 17.69
CA HIS A 123 -8.86 -21.54 18.56
C HIS A 123 -7.59 -21.99 17.87
N LEU A 124 -7.67 -22.40 16.60
CA LEU A 124 -6.50 -22.78 15.81
C LEU A 124 -5.54 -21.60 15.61
N ALA A 125 -6.07 -20.43 15.25
CA ALA A 125 -5.29 -19.21 15.08
C ALA A 125 -4.48 -18.87 16.34
N ARG A 126 -5.14 -18.92 17.51
CA ARG A 126 -4.48 -18.68 18.81
C ARG A 126 -3.50 -19.76 19.22
N ALA A 127 -3.80 -21.03 18.95
CA ALA A 127 -2.94 -22.15 19.33
C ALA A 127 -1.66 -22.22 18.49
N VAL A 128 -1.75 -21.92 17.19
CA VAL A 128 -0.63 -21.99 16.24
C VAL A 128 0.10 -20.65 16.12
N GLY A 129 -0.55 -19.54 16.46
CA GLY A 129 0.00 -18.19 16.29
C GLY A 129 -0.07 -17.68 14.86
N ILE A 130 -1.11 -18.08 14.12
CA ILE A 130 -1.39 -17.64 12.74
C ILE A 130 -2.58 -16.68 12.71
N GLU A 131 -2.70 -15.92 11.63
CA GLU A 131 -3.82 -15.00 11.43
C GLU A 131 -5.14 -15.76 11.22
N LEU A 132 -6.25 -15.17 11.65
CA LEU A 132 -7.57 -15.80 11.57
C LEU A 132 -7.94 -16.21 10.14
N HIS A 133 -7.63 -15.35 9.16
CA HIS A 133 -7.96 -15.62 7.75
C HIS A 133 -7.20 -16.84 7.22
N GLU A 134 -5.94 -17.04 7.63
CA GLU A 134 -5.15 -18.23 7.26
C GLU A 134 -5.69 -19.49 7.94
N ALA A 135 -6.07 -19.39 9.23
CA ALA A 135 -6.71 -20.49 9.94
C ALA A 135 -8.03 -20.94 9.28
N LEU A 136 -8.83 -19.98 8.79
CA LEU A 136 -10.08 -20.27 8.06
C LEU A 136 -9.82 -21.01 6.74
N ILE A 137 -8.76 -20.62 6.01
CA ILE A 137 -8.32 -21.30 4.78
C ILE A 137 -7.85 -22.72 5.12
N GLN A 138 -7.03 -22.89 6.15
CA GLN A 138 -6.48 -24.19 6.56
C GLN A 138 -7.57 -25.18 6.98
N GLN A 139 -8.60 -24.71 7.69
CA GLN A 139 -9.75 -25.53 8.07
C GLN A 139 -10.74 -25.78 6.92
N LYS A 140 -10.49 -25.22 5.73
CA LYS A 140 -11.39 -25.27 4.57
C LYS A 140 -12.82 -24.82 4.94
N ALA A 141 -12.92 -23.84 5.83
CA ALA A 141 -14.21 -23.39 6.36
C ALA A 141 -15.03 -22.61 5.31
N LEU A 142 -14.34 -21.94 4.39
CA LEU A 142 -14.90 -21.15 3.30
C LEU A 142 -13.90 -21.12 2.13
N ASP A 143 -14.39 -20.86 0.92
CA ASP A 143 -13.55 -20.66 -0.27
C ASP A 143 -12.48 -19.55 -0.01
N PRO A 144 -11.19 -19.81 -0.30
CA PRO A 144 -10.12 -18.82 -0.15
C PRO A 144 -10.43 -17.47 -0.80
N SER A 145 -11.08 -17.49 -1.96
CA SER A 145 -11.48 -16.26 -2.67
C SER A 145 -12.45 -15.46 -1.82
N ARG A 146 -13.48 -16.11 -1.24
CA ARG A 146 -14.46 -15.44 -0.36
C ARG A 146 -13.81 -14.93 0.92
N ILE A 147 -12.87 -15.66 1.50
CA ILE A 147 -12.13 -15.21 2.70
C ILE A 147 -11.33 -13.95 2.35
N ALA A 148 -10.52 -13.98 1.28
CA ALA A 148 -9.70 -12.85 0.85
C ALA A 148 -10.54 -11.61 0.52
N GLN A 149 -11.71 -11.79 -0.09
CA GLN A 149 -12.67 -10.71 -0.38
C GLN A 149 -13.17 -9.99 0.88
N ASN A 150 -13.52 -10.74 1.93
CA ASN A 150 -13.98 -10.15 3.19
C ASN A 150 -12.82 -9.61 4.02
N TYR A 151 -11.64 -10.23 3.92
CA TYR A 151 -10.43 -9.75 4.57
C TYR A 151 -10.02 -8.38 4.02
N ALA A 152 -10.01 -8.21 2.70
CA ALA A 152 -9.76 -6.93 2.05
C ALA A 152 -10.71 -5.83 2.54
N GLU A 153 -12.01 -6.14 2.58
CA GLU A 153 -13.03 -5.21 3.04
C GLU A 153 -12.88 -4.83 4.52
N SER A 154 -12.47 -5.77 5.38
CA SER A 154 -12.19 -5.48 6.80
C SER A 154 -11.03 -4.51 7.00
N LEU A 155 -10.08 -4.49 6.06
CA LEU A 155 -8.94 -3.58 6.04
C LEU A 155 -9.27 -2.26 5.31
N GLY A 156 -10.42 -2.17 4.64
CA GLY A 156 -10.75 -1.07 3.74
C GLY A 156 -9.95 -1.05 2.44
N LEU A 157 -9.33 -2.17 2.07
CA LEU A 157 -8.55 -2.33 0.84
C LEU A 157 -9.40 -3.02 -0.26
N SER A 158 -9.05 -2.76 -1.51
CA SER A 158 -9.68 -3.46 -2.63
C SER A 158 -9.24 -4.92 -2.72
N TYR A 159 -10.18 -5.80 -3.09
CA TYR A 159 -9.87 -7.16 -3.52
C TYR A 159 -9.75 -7.24 -5.05
N ILE A 160 -8.70 -7.89 -5.53
CA ILE A 160 -8.44 -8.12 -6.94
C ILE A 160 -8.31 -9.61 -7.22
N ASP A 161 -8.91 -10.03 -8.34
CA ASP A 161 -8.61 -11.30 -8.98
C ASP A 161 -7.63 -11.06 -10.13
N LEU A 162 -6.44 -11.65 -10.08
CA LEU A 162 -5.41 -11.41 -11.12
C LEU A 162 -5.82 -12.03 -12.45
N GLY A 163 -6.65 -13.08 -12.44
CA GLY A 163 -7.23 -13.65 -13.65
C GLY A 163 -8.22 -12.72 -14.35
N ASP A 164 -8.76 -11.71 -13.66
CA ASP A 164 -9.65 -10.69 -14.24
C ASP A 164 -8.88 -9.52 -14.89
N LEU A 165 -7.56 -9.45 -14.76
CA LEU A 165 -6.76 -8.35 -15.28
C LEU A 165 -5.87 -8.75 -16.45
N GLU A 166 -5.50 -7.77 -17.26
CA GLU A 166 -4.48 -7.93 -18.30
C GLU A 166 -3.18 -7.29 -17.81
N LEU A 167 -2.24 -8.13 -17.38
CA LEU A 167 -0.96 -7.70 -16.86
C LEU A 167 -0.03 -7.36 -18.03
N THR A 168 0.23 -6.08 -18.22
CA THR A 168 1.16 -5.63 -19.26
C THR A 168 2.61 -5.82 -18.80
N GLU A 169 3.46 -6.31 -19.68
CA GLU A 169 4.89 -6.55 -19.40
C GLU A 169 5.60 -5.27 -18.89
N ARG A 170 5.16 -4.10 -19.37
CA ARG A 170 5.66 -2.79 -18.92
C ARG A 170 5.41 -2.54 -17.43
N VAL A 171 4.29 -3.01 -16.89
CA VAL A 171 3.96 -2.87 -15.47
C VAL A 171 4.70 -3.92 -14.65
N LEU A 172 4.78 -5.17 -15.14
CA LEU A 172 5.53 -6.25 -14.51
C LEU A 172 7.01 -5.90 -14.31
N LYS A 173 7.65 -5.30 -15.33
CA LYS A 173 9.06 -4.87 -15.28
C LYS A 173 9.36 -3.75 -14.28
N LYS A 174 8.34 -3.09 -13.70
CA LYS A 174 8.56 -2.06 -12.67
C LYS A 174 9.00 -2.64 -11.34
N VAL A 175 8.68 -3.91 -11.09
CA VAL A 175 9.06 -4.62 -9.88
C VAL A 175 10.06 -5.71 -10.25
N PRO A 176 11.26 -5.72 -9.65
CA PRO A 176 12.24 -6.77 -9.87
C PRO A 176 11.71 -8.15 -9.46
N ALA A 177 12.08 -9.18 -10.22
CA ALA A 177 11.65 -10.56 -10.01
C ALA A 177 11.96 -11.06 -8.58
N PHE A 178 13.13 -10.70 -8.05
CA PHE A 178 13.50 -11.09 -6.68
C PHE A 178 12.52 -10.53 -5.63
N LEU A 179 12.14 -9.27 -5.75
CA LEU A 179 11.27 -8.61 -4.77
C LEU A 179 9.83 -9.15 -4.85
N ALA A 180 9.34 -9.38 -6.07
CA ALA A 180 8.05 -10.00 -6.31
C ALA A 180 7.95 -11.39 -5.67
N ARG A 181 9.00 -12.23 -5.88
CA ARG A 181 9.08 -13.59 -5.31
C ARG A 181 9.26 -13.61 -3.80
N GLN A 182 10.11 -12.74 -3.25
CA GLN A 182 10.43 -12.73 -1.83
C GLN A 182 9.22 -12.34 -0.96
N HIS A 183 8.40 -11.40 -1.43
CA HIS A 183 7.26 -10.90 -0.67
C HIS A 183 5.90 -11.38 -1.17
N SER A 184 5.87 -12.20 -2.22
CA SER A 184 4.64 -12.63 -2.91
C SER A 184 3.79 -11.43 -3.30
N CYS A 185 4.34 -10.51 -4.09
CA CYS A 185 3.64 -9.33 -4.57
C CYS A 185 3.84 -9.13 -6.06
N VAL A 186 2.78 -8.74 -6.76
CA VAL A 186 2.81 -8.54 -8.20
C VAL A 186 2.26 -7.16 -8.54
N PRO A 187 2.95 -6.36 -9.38
CA PRO A 187 2.39 -5.10 -9.88
C PRO A 187 1.26 -5.36 -10.88
N VAL A 188 0.14 -4.68 -10.67
CA VAL A 188 -1.08 -4.86 -11.47
C VAL A 188 -1.22 -3.76 -12.52
N LEU A 189 -1.25 -2.51 -12.07
CA LEU A 189 -1.44 -1.34 -12.94
C LEU A 189 -0.88 -0.08 -12.28
N VAL A 190 -0.79 1.00 -13.06
CA VAL A 190 -0.46 2.33 -12.55
C VAL A 190 -1.71 3.20 -12.59
N ASP A 191 -2.06 3.76 -11.44
CA ASP A 191 -3.22 4.64 -11.25
C ASP A 191 -2.79 5.92 -10.55
N GLU A 192 -3.09 7.08 -11.14
CA GLU A 192 -2.73 8.41 -10.58
C GLU A 192 -1.26 8.57 -10.16
N GLY A 193 -0.34 7.96 -10.90
CA GLY A 193 1.09 7.97 -10.56
C GLY A 193 1.48 7.07 -9.39
N GLN A 194 0.58 6.20 -8.93
CA GLN A 194 0.82 5.17 -7.93
C GLN A 194 0.81 3.78 -8.56
N LEU A 195 1.71 2.91 -8.10
CA LEU A 195 1.76 1.51 -8.53
C LEU A 195 0.84 0.67 -7.64
N VAL A 196 -0.17 0.05 -8.23
CA VAL A 196 -1.04 -0.90 -7.52
C VAL A 196 -0.34 -2.26 -7.47
N LEU A 197 -0.06 -2.75 -6.27
CA LEU A 197 0.52 -4.05 -5.98
C LEU A 197 -0.56 -4.99 -5.46
N ALA A 198 -0.67 -6.17 -6.06
CA ALA A 198 -1.47 -7.27 -5.53
C ALA A 198 -0.63 -8.10 -4.57
N SER A 199 -1.15 -8.36 -3.37
CA SER A 199 -0.53 -9.19 -2.35
C SER A 199 -1.60 -9.99 -1.58
N PRO A 200 -1.32 -11.22 -1.14
CA PRO A 200 -2.25 -11.98 -0.32
C PRO A 200 -2.35 -11.45 1.13
N LYS A 201 -1.36 -10.65 1.57
CA LYS A 201 -1.26 -10.13 2.93
C LYS A 201 -0.89 -8.65 2.95
N VAL A 202 -1.15 -7.99 4.08
CA VAL A 202 -0.70 -6.62 4.30
C VAL A 202 0.82 -6.56 4.33
N LEU A 203 1.38 -5.59 3.61
CA LEU A 203 2.82 -5.36 3.60
C LEU A 203 3.26 -4.61 4.86
N ARG A 204 4.45 -4.98 5.35
CA ARG A 204 5.09 -4.18 6.40
C ARG A 204 5.60 -2.88 5.80
N PRO A 205 5.62 -1.77 6.54
CA PRO A 205 6.08 -0.47 6.03
C PRO A 205 7.47 -0.51 5.37
N GLU A 206 8.39 -1.32 5.91
CA GLU A 206 9.75 -1.44 5.38
C GLU A 206 9.76 -2.11 4.00
N VAL A 207 8.87 -3.06 3.77
CA VAL A 207 8.73 -3.77 2.51
C VAL A 207 8.07 -2.84 1.48
N GLU A 208 7.02 -2.12 1.90
CA GLU A 208 6.35 -1.11 1.07
C GLU A 208 7.35 -0.06 0.57
N ASP A 209 8.24 0.41 1.45
CA ASP A 209 9.29 1.36 1.09
C ASP A 209 10.28 0.80 0.07
N GLN A 210 10.64 -0.48 0.15
CA GLN A 210 11.48 -1.12 -0.86
C GLN A 210 10.80 -1.14 -2.23
N PHE A 211 9.50 -1.48 -2.29
CA PHE A 211 8.75 -1.42 -3.55
C PHE A 211 8.67 0.01 -4.08
N ARG A 212 8.41 1.00 -3.22
CA ARG A 212 8.36 2.42 -3.57
C ARG A 212 9.68 2.91 -4.18
N ILE A 213 10.81 2.62 -3.53
CA ILE A 213 12.14 3.01 -3.98
C ILE A 213 12.47 2.35 -5.33
N LYS A 214 12.15 1.07 -5.50
CA LYS A 214 12.46 0.34 -6.74
C LYS A 214 11.54 0.70 -7.89
N ALA A 215 10.26 0.93 -7.63
CA ALA A 215 9.29 1.36 -8.64
C ALA A 215 9.44 2.85 -9.01
N GLY A 216 10.08 3.65 -8.15
CA GLY A 216 10.24 5.10 -8.33
C GLY A 216 8.94 5.89 -8.14
N MET A 217 7.94 5.30 -7.49
CA MET A 217 6.61 5.90 -7.27
C MET A 217 5.94 5.32 -6.03
N PRO A 218 4.97 6.04 -5.42
CA PRO A 218 4.19 5.50 -4.31
C PRO A 218 3.50 4.20 -4.72
N VAL A 219 3.39 3.27 -3.78
CA VAL A 219 2.73 1.99 -4.00
C VAL A 219 1.41 1.94 -3.25
N ARG A 220 0.44 1.24 -3.80
CA ARG A 220 -0.86 0.98 -3.16
C ARG A 220 -1.10 -0.52 -3.13
N LEU A 221 -1.53 -1.03 -2.00
CA LEU A 221 -1.82 -2.44 -1.86
C LEU A 221 -3.27 -2.76 -2.26
N ALA A 222 -3.44 -3.87 -2.97
CA ALA A 222 -4.71 -4.55 -3.18
C ALA A 222 -4.55 -6.01 -2.76
N ILE A 223 -5.59 -6.54 -2.11
CA ILE A 223 -5.58 -7.91 -1.59
C ILE A 223 -6.01 -8.88 -2.68
N CYS A 224 -5.34 -10.02 -2.77
CA CYS A 224 -5.68 -11.11 -3.69
C CYS A 224 -5.55 -12.47 -2.99
N THR A 225 -5.85 -13.56 -3.68
CA THR A 225 -5.58 -14.91 -3.16
C THR A 225 -4.11 -15.27 -3.36
N ARG A 226 -3.58 -16.13 -2.48
CA ARG A 226 -2.21 -16.61 -2.58
C ARG A 226 -1.96 -17.36 -3.89
N GLN A 227 -2.90 -18.22 -4.28
CA GLN A 227 -2.84 -18.97 -5.53
C GLN A 227 -2.66 -18.04 -6.74
N ASN A 228 -3.51 -17.01 -6.87
CA ASN A 228 -3.44 -16.08 -7.98
C ASN A 228 -2.06 -15.40 -8.12
N VAL A 229 -1.43 -15.07 -6.99
CA VAL A 229 -0.11 -14.42 -6.99
C VAL A 229 0.99 -15.41 -7.36
N ASP A 230 0.94 -16.60 -6.77
CA ASP A 230 1.94 -17.63 -7.01
C ASP A 230 1.93 -18.06 -8.48
N ASP A 231 0.74 -18.23 -9.09
CA ASP A 231 0.56 -18.55 -10.51
C ASP A 231 1.21 -17.48 -11.40
N VAL A 232 0.92 -16.20 -11.16
CA VAL A 232 1.48 -15.09 -11.95
C VAL A 232 3.00 -14.95 -11.75
N ILE A 233 3.49 -15.24 -10.55
CA ILE A 233 4.93 -15.24 -10.26
C ILE A 233 5.64 -16.37 -11.02
N GLU A 234 5.03 -17.53 -11.12
CA GLU A 234 5.58 -18.66 -11.87
C GLU A 234 5.64 -18.35 -13.37
N ASP A 235 4.59 -17.75 -13.91
CA ASP A 235 4.48 -17.43 -15.33
C ASP A 235 5.41 -16.27 -15.77
N HIS A 236 5.54 -15.23 -14.94
CA HIS A 236 6.19 -13.97 -15.37
C HIS A 236 7.53 -13.67 -14.69
N TYR A 237 7.84 -14.29 -13.55
CA TYR A 237 9.06 -13.99 -12.78
C TYR A 237 9.91 -15.25 -12.56
N THR A 238 10.77 -15.55 -13.54
CA THR A 238 11.60 -16.77 -13.48
C THR A 238 12.65 -16.71 -12.36
N LYS A 239 12.99 -17.89 -11.81
CA LYS A 239 14.01 -18.00 -10.75
C LYS A 239 15.38 -17.49 -11.21
N GLU A 240 15.71 -17.70 -12.48
CA GLU A 240 16.96 -17.23 -13.07
C GLU A 240 17.06 -15.71 -13.13
N GLN A 241 15.97 -15.02 -13.49
CA GLN A 241 15.93 -13.56 -13.47
C GLN A 241 16.15 -13.01 -12.06
N ALA A 242 15.46 -13.59 -11.07
CA ALA A 242 15.62 -13.20 -9.67
C ALA A 242 17.07 -13.42 -9.16
N GLN A 243 17.72 -14.53 -9.55
CA GLN A 243 19.11 -14.81 -9.18
C GLN A 243 20.10 -13.86 -9.85
N LYS A 244 19.90 -13.53 -11.14
CA LYS A 244 20.73 -12.54 -11.85
C LYS A 244 20.61 -11.17 -11.20
N GLU A 245 19.39 -10.71 -10.92
CA GLU A 245 19.14 -9.43 -10.25
C GLU A 245 19.75 -9.34 -8.85
N MET A 246 19.75 -10.45 -8.09
CA MET A 246 20.44 -10.51 -6.80
C MET A 246 21.97 -10.50 -6.96
N GLY A 247 22.52 -11.27 -7.89
CA GLY A 247 23.96 -11.34 -8.16
C GLY A 247 24.54 -9.99 -8.60
N LEU A 248 23.82 -9.25 -9.44
CA LEU A 248 24.18 -7.89 -9.86
C LEU A 248 24.19 -6.90 -8.68
N LYS A 249 23.29 -7.03 -7.71
CA LYS A 249 23.31 -6.18 -6.50
C LYS A 249 24.47 -6.53 -5.58
N THR A 250 24.77 -7.81 -5.40
CA THR A 250 25.92 -8.23 -4.58
C THR A 250 27.25 -7.77 -5.19
N SER A 251 27.37 -7.75 -6.53
CA SER A 251 28.55 -7.20 -7.19
C SER A 251 28.63 -5.68 -7.13
N MET A 252 27.51 -4.96 -7.30
CA MET A 252 27.50 -3.49 -7.14
C MET A 252 27.76 -3.03 -5.70
N MET A 253 27.24 -3.74 -4.69
CA MET A 253 27.50 -3.44 -3.27
C MET A 253 28.95 -3.76 -2.88
N ARG A 254 29.59 -4.74 -3.53
CA ARG A 254 31.02 -5.06 -3.35
C ARG A 254 31.97 -4.16 -4.12
N ALA A 255 31.48 -3.43 -5.13
CA ALA A 255 32.29 -2.56 -5.98
C ALA A 255 32.29 -1.08 -5.55
N ILE A 256 31.70 -0.76 -4.38
CA ILE A 256 31.91 0.54 -3.73
C ILE A 256 33.26 0.43 -2.99
N PRO A 257 34.32 1.13 -3.44
CA PRO A 257 35.56 1.20 -2.67
C PRO A 257 35.25 1.93 -1.37
N ALA A 258 35.70 1.38 -0.25
CA ALA A 258 35.58 2.00 1.06
C ALA A 258 36.64 3.10 1.26
N ASP A 259 36.84 3.97 0.26
CA ASP A 259 37.88 5.00 0.30
C ASP A 259 37.30 6.34 -0.16
N GLY A 260 37.24 7.33 0.75
CA GLY A 260 37.01 8.73 0.39
C GLY A 260 36.17 9.55 1.38
N GLU A 261 36.76 9.93 2.52
CA GLU A 261 36.51 11.26 3.10
C GLU A 261 37.06 12.32 2.12
N GLY A 262 36.31 13.40 1.84
CA GLY A 262 36.79 14.52 1.03
C GLY A 262 35.70 15.30 0.29
N ASP A 263 35.13 16.27 1.00
CA ASP A 263 34.46 17.53 0.61
C ASP A 263 34.17 17.84 -0.88
N ALA A 264 32.89 18.16 -1.17
CA ALA A 264 32.49 19.21 -2.10
C ALA A 264 31.03 19.65 -1.87
N GLU A 265 30.87 20.87 -1.35
CA GLU A 265 29.62 21.64 -1.43
C GLU A 265 29.22 21.88 -2.90
N GLY A 266 27.92 21.75 -3.20
CA GLY A 266 27.42 21.98 -4.56
C GLY A 266 25.91 21.83 -4.71
N SER A 267 25.15 22.79 -4.16
CA SER A 267 23.80 23.24 -4.57
C SER A 267 22.90 22.27 -5.37
N ALA A 268 21.86 21.72 -4.72
CA ALA A 268 20.63 21.27 -5.39
C ALA A 268 19.40 21.88 -4.71
N LYS A 269 18.62 22.64 -5.49
CA LYS A 269 17.41 23.36 -5.07
C LYS A 269 16.37 22.42 -4.47
N ASP A 270 15.99 22.74 -3.25
CA ASP A 270 14.99 22.07 -2.42
C ASP A 270 13.56 22.46 -2.83
N THR A 271 12.92 21.66 -3.71
CA THR A 271 11.49 21.74 -4.03
C THR A 271 10.67 20.78 -3.17
N LEU A 272 10.70 20.95 -1.84
CA LEU A 272 9.73 20.35 -0.91
C LEU A 272 8.53 21.29 -0.71
N THR A 273 7.32 20.74 -0.87
CA THR A 273 6.03 21.44 -0.68
C THR A 273 5.82 21.85 0.80
N PRO A 274 5.04 22.92 1.09
CA PRO A 274 4.90 23.46 2.46
C PRO A 274 4.39 22.47 3.51
N GLN A 275 3.62 21.45 3.09
CA GLN A 275 3.11 20.39 3.96
C GLN A 275 4.20 19.37 4.32
N GLN A 276 5.06 18.99 3.37
CA GLN A 276 6.19 18.08 3.60
C GLN A 276 7.24 18.70 4.54
N ARG A 277 7.46 20.03 4.46
CA ARG A 277 8.33 20.75 5.40
C ARG A 277 7.79 20.72 6.83
N ARG A 278 6.47 20.82 7.04
CA ARG A 278 5.86 20.79 8.38
C ARG A 278 5.95 19.42 9.03
N GLU A 279 5.80 18.34 8.27
CA GLU A 279 5.88 16.97 8.82
C GLU A 279 7.33 16.54 9.10
N ALA A 280 8.27 16.92 8.23
CA ALA A 280 9.70 16.71 8.48
C ALA A 280 10.18 17.49 9.71
N PHE A 281 9.68 18.73 9.90
CA PHE A 281 10.00 19.54 11.08
C PHE A 281 9.42 18.95 12.37
N LYS A 282 8.19 18.43 12.34
CA LYS A 282 7.59 17.75 13.51
C LYS A 282 8.36 16.48 13.90
N ARG A 283 8.78 15.67 12.92
CA ARG A 283 9.56 14.46 13.19
C ARG A 283 10.95 14.78 13.73
N ARG A 284 11.63 15.79 13.17
CA ARG A 284 12.93 16.26 13.68
C ARG A 284 12.81 16.84 15.10
N ALA A 285 11.77 17.62 15.38
CA ALA A 285 11.50 18.16 16.71
C ALA A 285 11.16 17.07 17.74
N GLN A 286 10.41 16.02 17.34
CA GLN A 286 10.10 14.88 18.20
C GLN A 286 11.34 14.05 18.53
N VAL A 287 12.22 13.79 17.56
CA VAL A 287 13.47 13.04 17.79
C VAL A 287 14.42 13.83 18.68
N ALA A 288 14.56 15.15 18.47
CA ALA A 288 15.36 16.02 19.33
C ALA A 288 14.82 16.08 20.76
N PHE A 289 13.50 16.15 20.93
CA PHE A 289 12.85 16.14 22.24
C PHE A 289 13.05 14.82 22.99
N VAL A 290 12.94 13.68 22.30
CA VAL A 290 13.18 12.36 22.91
C VAL A 290 14.65 12.19 23.29
N ALA A 291 15.60 12.62 22.45
CA ALA A 291 17.02 12.57 22.77
C ALA A 291 17.37 13.45 23.99
N PHE A 292 16.78 14.64 24.09
CA PHE A 292 16.94 15.52 25.24
C PHE A 292 16.37 14.92 26.52
N ALA A 293 15.17 14.33 26.46
CA ALA A 293 14.53 13.69 27.61
C ALA A 293 15.35 12.49 28.12
N VAL A 294 15.86 11.65 27.22
CA VAL A 294 16.71 10.50 27.56
C VAL A 294 18.04 10.95 28.18
N THR A 295 18.68 11.96 27.62
CA THR A 295 19.96 12.48 28.15
C THR A 295 19.78 13.09 29.54
N THR A 296 18.69 13.84 29.74
CA THR A 296 18.36 14.42 31.05
C THR A 296 18.06 13.33 32.08
N PHE A 297 17.34 12.28 31.68
CA PHE A 297 17.04 11.15 32.55
C PHE A 297 18.31 10.39 32.96
N VAL A 298 19.23 10.15 32.02
CA VAL A 298 20.53 9.51 32.33
C VAL A 298 21.35 10.37 33.29
N CYS A 299 21.40 11.69 33.10
CA CYS A 299 22.08 12.59 34.04
C CYS A 299 21.47 12.56 35.45
N ILE A 300 20.14 12.54 35.57
CA ILE A 300 19.45 12.46 36.87
C ILE A 300 19.74 11.11 37.56
N VAL A 301 19.77 10.02 36.80
CA VAL A 301 20.11 8.69 37.33
C VAL A 301 21.56 8.63 37.79
N VAL A 302 22.50 9.19 37.03
CA VAL A 302 23.93 9.25 37.41
C VAL A 302 24.15 10.10 38.66
N LEU A 303 23.42 11.20 38.81
CA LEU A 303 23.47 12.05 40.01
C LEU A 303 22.83 11.41 41.25
N ASN A 304 21.94 10.44 41.09
CA ASN A 304 21.30 9.70 42.19
C ASN A 304 22.01 8.39 42.56
N LEU A 305 23.13 8.04 41.91
CA LEU A 305 23.97 6.94 42.35
C LEU A 305 24.72 7.33 43.65
N PRO A 306 24.90 6.41 44.61
CA PRO A 306 25.46 6.72 45.93
C PRO A 306 26.98 6.87 45.83
N PHE A 307 27.44 7.96 45.24
CA PHE A 307 28.80 8.45 45.42
C PHE A 307 28.76 9.57 46.46
N GLU A 308 29.64 9.51 47.47
CA GLU A 308 29.80 10.54 48.49
C GLU A 308 30.34 11.85 47.89
N TYR A 309 29.49 12.59 47.20
CA TYR A 309 29.76 13.97 46.82
C TYR A 309 29.07 14.90 47.82
N GLY A 310 29.87 15.65 48.59
CA GLY A 310 29.35 16.69 49.49
C GLY A 310 28.49 17.72 48.74
N ALA A 311 27.66 18.46 49.47
CA ALA A 311 26.63 19.37 48.93
C ALA A 311 27.14 20.36 47.84
N MET A 312 28.43 20.71 47.85
CA MET A 312 29.05 21.57 46.85
C MET A 312 29.30 20.89 45.49
N GLY A 313 29.53 19.57 45.48
CA GLY A 313 29.70 18.77 44.27
C GLY A 313 28.37 18.55 43.52
N TYR A 314 27.28 18.41 44.26
CA TYR A 314 25.94 18.25 43.68
C TYR A 314 25.47 19.53 42.95
N ALA A 315 25.71 20.70 43.54
CA ALA A 315 25.37 21.99 42.92
C ALA A 315 26.21 22.27 41.64
N MET A 316 27.51 21.92 41.64
CA MET A 316 28.34 22.06 40.45
C MET A 316 27.99 21.05 39.35
N GLY A 317 27.65 19.81 39.71
CA GLY A 317 27.25 18.77 38.74
C GLY A 317 25.94 19.12 38.01
N VAL A 318 24.95 19.66 38.73
CA VAL A 318 23.69 20.10 38.13
C VAL A 318 23.90 21.31 37.21
N GLY A 319 24.74 22.28 37.61
CA GLY A 319 25.08 23.44 36.79
C GLY A 319 25.81 23.06 35.49
N ALA A 320 26.78 22.15 35.56
CA ALA A 320 27.52 21.69 34.39
C ALA A 320 26.66 20.87 33.42
N GLY A 321 25.75 20.03 33.93
CA GLY A 321 24.83 19.24 33.11
C GLY A 321 23.83 20.09 32.32
N ILE A 322 23.28 21.15 32.94
CA ILE A 322 22.38 22.09 32.27
C ILE A 322 23.14 22.91 31.22
N GLY A 323 24.37 23.35 31.53
CA GLY A 323 25.22 24.09 30.59
C GLY A 323 25.60 23.30 29.33
N LEU A 324 25.98 22.02 29.49
CA LEU A 324 26.29 21.12 28.38
C LEU A 324 25.04 20.77 27.56
N GLY A 325 23.88 20.62 28.19
CA GLY A 325 22.61 20.40 27.49
C GLY A 325 22.19 21.57 26.60
N VAL A 326 22.37 22.81 27.07
CA VAL A 326 22.07 24.02 26.29
C VAL A 326 23.08 24.20 25.15
N LEU A 327 24.35 23.89 25.36
CA LEU A 327 25.38 23.91 24.30
C LEU A 327 25.16 22.84 23.24
N ALA A 328 24.77 21.61 23.61
CA ALA A 328 24.45 20.55 22.66
C ALA A 328 23.18 20.85 21.85
N PHE A 329 22.17 21.45 22.48
CA PHE A 329 20.96 21.91 21.80
C PHE A 329 21.24 23.09 20.84
N GLY A 330 22.11 24.02 21.25
CA GLY A 330 22.61 25.11 20.41
C GLY A 330 23.43 24.61 19.22
N LEU A 331 24.31 23.62 19.41
CA LEU A 331 25.07 23.02 18.32
C LEU A 331 24.18 22.25 17.34
N MET A 332 23.20 21.48 17.81
CA MET A 332 22.26 20.77 16.93
C MET A 332 21.31 21.70 16.15
N THR A 333 21.04 22.91 16.66
CA THR A 333 20.20 23.89 15.93
C THR A 333 21.01 24.72 14.93
N VAL A 334 22.31 24.91 15.16
CA VAL A 334 23.22 25.64 14.25
C VAL A 334 23.79 24.73 13.16
N LEU A 335 24.07 23.46 13.45
CA LEU A 335 24.39 22.44 12.45
C LEU A 335 23.08 21.98 11.78
N LYS A 336 22.70 22.62 10.66
CA LYS A 336 21.66 22.10 9.76
C LYS A 336 22.07 20.75 9.16
N LEU A 337 21.88 19.66 9.91
CA LEU A 337 21.78 18.29 9.39
C LEU A 337 20.31 17.86 9.35
#